data_AF-A0A096XJ36-F1
#
_entry.id   AF-A0A096XJ36-F1
#
_cell.length_a   1.000
_cell.length_b   1.000
_cell.length_c   1.000
_cell.angle_alpha   90.00
_cell.angle_beta   90.00
_cell.angle_gamma   90.00
#
_symmetry.space_group_name_H-M   'P 1'
#
loop_
_entity.id
_entity.type
_entity.pdbx_description
1 polymer ?
#
loop_
_entity_poly.entity_id
_entity_poly.type
_entity_poly.pdbx_seq_one_letter_code
_entity_poly.pdbx_strand_id
1 'polypeptide(L)'
;WELLPEKKIKDPDAKKPEDWDETEYIDDPEDKKPEDWDKPETIPDPDAKKPEDWDDDMDGEWEPPKIDNPNYKGEWKPKQIKNPNYKGKWIHPEIDNPDYKVDDELYMREDWGSVGIDIWQVKSGTIFDNIIVTDSIDEAKAHAKETFEPLRDAEKKQKEAADEEERKKFEEEEKKRKEEEESKKKDEDKD
;
A
#
# COMPACT_ATOMS: atom_id res chain seq x y z
N TRP A 1 -15.87 1.22 -17.08
CA TRP A 1 -17.02 0.40 -16.66
C TRP A 1 -16.72 -1.03 -17.07
N GLU A 2 -16.88 -1.99 -16.16
CA GLU A 2 -16.69 -3.42 -16.43
C GLU A 2 -18.04 -4.03 -16.80
N LEU A 3 -18.52 -3.70 -17.99
CA LEU A 3 -19.83 -4.15 -18.49
C LEU A 3 -19.72 -5.39 -19.38
N LEU A 4 -18.55 -5.60 -19.97
CA LEU A 4 -18.25 -6.74 -20.82
C LEU A 4 -17.23 -7.64 -20.12
N PRO A 5 -17.21 -8.95 -20.43
CA PRO A 5 -16.14 -9.85 -20.00
C PRO A 5 -14.75 -9.33 -20.37
N GLU A 6 -13.72 -9.77 -19.65
CA GLU A 6 -12.34 -9.42 -20.01
C GLU A 6 -12.01 -9.88 -21.43
N LYS A 7 -11.27 -9.06 -22.17
CA LYS A 7 -10.86 -9.39 -23.55
C LYS A 7 -10.01 -10.66 -23.62
N LYS A 8 -9.22 -10.90 -22.57
CA LYS A 8 -8.31 -12.03 -22.48
C LYS A 8 -8.56 -12.76 -21.18
N ILE A 9 -8.58 -14.09 -21.26
CA ILE A 9 -8.65 -14.97 -20.10
C ILE A 9 -7.40 -15.84 -20.06
N LYS A 10 -7.08 -16.33 -18.87
CA LYS A 10 -6.06 -17.37 -18.72
C LYS A 10 -6.55 -18.63 -19.42
N ASP A 11 -5.70 -19.20 -20.28
CA ASP A 11 -5.97 -20.45 -21.00
C ASP A 11 -6.32 -21.63 -20.07
N PRO A 12 -7.59 -22.05 -19.96
CA PRO A 12 -7.98 -23.10 -19.02
C PRO A 12 -7.28 -24.45 -19.28
N ASP A 13 -6.75 -24.67 -20.48
CA ASP A 13 -6.04 -25.90 -20.87
C ASP A 13 -4.52 -25.80 -20.62
N ALA A 14 -3.98 -24.60 -20.43
CA ALA A 14 -2.56 -24.41 -20.18
C ALA A 14 -2.17 -24.82 -18.76
N LYS A 15 -1.26 -25.78 -18.66
CA LYS A 15 -0.63 -26.19 -17.40
C LYS A 15 0.87 -25.93 -17.47
N LYS A 16 1.48 -25.65 -16.32
CA LYS A 16 2.93 -25.57 -16.19
C LYS A 16 3.52 -26.90 -16.68
N PRO A 17 4.42 -26.88 -17.68
CA PRO A 17 5.10 -28.09 -18.13
C PRO A 17 5.92 -28.70 -16.98
N GLU A 18 5.93 -30.03 -16.85
CA GLU A 18 6.74 -30.71 -15.83
C GLU A 18 8.25 -30.48 -16.02
N ASP A 19 8.68 -30.24 -17.26
CA ASP A 19 10.06 -29.91 -17.65
C ASP A 19 10.41 -28.41 -17.45
N TRP A 20 9.55 -27.63 -16.77
CA TRP A 20 9.76 -26.20 -16.56
C TRP A 20 10.44 -25.90 -15.22
N ASP A 21 11.76 -25.71 -15.27
CA ASP A 21 12.56 -25.39 -14.09
C ASP A 21 12.55 -23.88 -13.78
N GLU A 22 11.97 -23.53 -12.63
CA GLU A 22 11.91 -22.16 -12.10
C GLU A 22 13.02 -21.89 -11.07
N THR A 23 13.91 -22.84 -10.87
CA THR A 23 15.01 -22.74 -9.90
C THR A 23 16.19 -22.06 -10.57
N GLU A 24 16.41 -20.79 -10.26
CA GLU A 24 17.49 -19.99 -10.85
C GLU A 24 18.88 -20.50 -10.43
N TYR A 25 19.00 -21.03 -9.21
CA TYR A 25 20.24 -21.54 -8.64
C TYR A 25 20.06 -22.96 -8.13
N ILE A 26 20.93 -23.87 -8.58
CA ILE A 26 21.00 -25.26 -8.10
C ILE A 26 22.28 -25.44 -7.30
N ASP A 27 22.29 -26.43 -6.41
CA ASP A 27 23.48 -26.82 -5.67
C ASP A 27 24.50 -27.43 -6.63
N ASP A 28 25.76 -27.02 -6.50
CA ASP A 28 26.85 -27.50 -7.33
C ASP A 28 27.12 -28.99 -7.06
N PRO A 29 26.86 -29.89 -8.03
CA PRO A 29 27.09 -31.32 -7.84
C PRO A 29 28.57 -31.69 -7.72
N GLU A 30 29.49 -30.79 -8.10
CA GLU A 30 30.93 -30.99 -7.99
C GLU A 30 31.52 -30.44 -6.69
N ASP A 31 30.79 -29.55 -5.99
CA ASP A 31 31.22 -29.03 -4.69
C ASP A 31 30.94 -30.10 -3.63
N LYS A 32 31.99 -30.77 -3.16
CA LYS A 32 31.89 -31.76 -2.09
C LYS A 32 32.30 -31.13 -0.77
N LYS A 33 31.59 -31.49 0.29
CA LYS A 33 31.94 -31.12 1.66
C LYS A 33 33.41 -31.44 1.94
N PRO A 34 34.26 -30.45 2.24
CA PRO A 34 35.63 -30.69 2.63
C PRO A 34 35.66 -31.51 3.93
N GLU A 35 36.55 -32.50 4.01
CA GLU A 35 36.70 -33.33 5.22
C GLU A 35 37.04 -32.50 6.47
N ASP A 36 37.68 -31.33 6.28
CA ASP A 36 38.06 -30.39 7.35
C ASP A 36 36.94 -29.42 7.78
N TRP A 37 35.71 -29.61 7.30
CA TRP A 37 34.56 -28.73 7.61
C TRP A 37 33.76 -29.22 8.82
N ASP A 38 33.70 -30.53 9.06
CA ASP A 38 32.94 -31.14 10.16
C ASP A 38 33.76 -31.15 11.46
N LYS A 39 34.08 -29.94 11.92
CA LYS A 39 34.74 -29.75 13.21
C LYS A 39 33.69 -29.63 14.31
N PRO A 40 33.94 -30.15 15.52
CA PRO A 40 33.01 -29.98 16.64
C PRO A 40 32.87 -28.50 16.98
N GLU A 41 31.65 -28.07 17.30
CA GLU A 41 31.30 -26.69 17.68
C GLU A 41 32.08 -26.23 18.92
N THR A 42 32.42 -27.17 19.82
CA THR A 42 33.21 -26.89 21.01
C THR A 42 34.42 -27.82 21.10
N ILE A 43 35.57 -27.27 21.52
CA ILE A 43 36.80 -28.00 21.82
C ILE A 43 37.16 -27.78 23.29
N PRO A 44 37.82 -28.74 23.96
CA PRO A 44 38.31 -28.52 25.32
C PRO A 44 39.40 -27.43 25.31
N ASP A 45 39.35 -26.50 26.28
CA ASP A 45 40.28 -25.38 26.38
C ASP A 45 41.72 -25.88 26.59
N PRO A 46 42.64 -25.65 25.63
CA PRO A 46 44.02 -26.11 25.73
C PRO A 46 44.85 -25.33 26.76
N ASP A 47 44.40 -24.14 27.18
CA ASP A 47 45.08 -23.29 28.16
C ASP A 47 44.49 -23.46 29.58
N ALA A 48 43.37 -24.18 29.72
CA ALA A 48 42.82 -24.51 31.02
C ALA A 48 43.75 -25.45 31.77
N LYS A 49 44.23 -25.00 32.92
CA LYS A 49 44.99 -25.82 33.87
C LYS A 49 44.09 -26.22 35.01
N LYS A 50 44.24 -27.47 35.43
CA LYS A 50 43.60 -27.99 36.64
C LYS A 50 43.93 -27.06 37.82
N PRO A 51 42.92 -26.57 38.56
CA PRO A 51 43.14 -25.75 39.75
C PRO A 51 43.99 -26.49 40.79
N GLU A 52 44.86 -25.77 41.50
CA GLU A 52 45.73 -26.36 42.54
C GLU A 52 44.95 -26.96 43.72
N ASP A 53 43.70 -26.51 43.93
CA ASP A 53 42.78 -26.98 44.97
C ASP A 53 41.86 -28.14 44.52
N TRP A 54 42.06 -28.75 43.34
CA TRP A 54 41.22 -29.86 42.85
C TRP A 54 41.73 -31.24 43.28
N ASP A 55 40.86 -32.02 43.93
CA ASP A 55 41.14 -33.38 44.43
C ASP A 55 40.44 -34.45 43.57
N ASP A 56 41.20 -35.21 42.77
CA ASP A 56 40.64 -36.22 41.85
C ASP A 56 39.99 -37.42 42.58
N ASP A 57 40.36 -37.69 43.84
CA ASP A 57 39.81 -38.80 44.63
C ASP A 57 38.44 -38.45 45.23
N MET A 58 38.16 -37.16 45.48
CA MET A 58 36.89 -36.68 46.04
C MET A 58 35.95 -36.08 44.98
N ASP A 59 36.49 -35.35 44.00
CA ASP A 59 35.71 -34.59 43.00
C ASP A 59 35.68 -35.25 41.60
N GLY A 60 36.49 -36.30 41.38
CA GLY A 60 36.58 -37.04 40.11
C GLY A 60 37.62 -36.47 39.13
N GLU A 61 37.78 -37.15 37.98
CA GLU A 61 38.73 -36.72 36.94
C GLU A 61 38.33 -35.35 36.37
N TRP A 62 39.22 -34.37 36.50
CA TRP A 62 38.97 -33.00 36.04
C TRP A 62 38.87 -32.93 34.50
N GLU A 63 37.74 -32.46 33.99
CA GLU A 63 37.56 -32.17 32.56
C GLU A 63 37.71 -30.65 32.29
N PRO A 64 38.55 -30.25 31.32
CA PRO A 64 38.71 -28.84 30.98
C PRO A 64 37.42 -28.23 30.40
N PRO A 65 37.15 -26.94 30.66
CA PRO A 65 36.00 -26.24 30.11
C PRO A 65 36.02 -26.28 28.57
N LYS A 66 34.85 -26.48 27.97
CA LYS A 66 34.70 -26.48 26.51
C LYS A 66 34.60 -25.04 26.01
N ILE A 67 35.49 -24.65 25.10
CA ILE A 67 35.48 -23.35 24.41
C ILE A 67 34.93 -23.52 22.99
N ASP A 68 34.37 -22.44 22.44
CA ASP A 68 33.92 -22.41 21.06
C ASP A 68 35.11 -22.65 20.13
N ASN A 69 34.96 -23.61 19.21
CA ASN A 69 36.02 -23.93 18.28
C ASN A 69 36.15 -22.84 17.22
N PRO A 70 37.27 -22.09 17.15
CA PRO A 70 37.45 -21.04 16.15
C PRO A 70 37.49 -21.57 14.71
N ASN A 71 37.66 -22.89 14.53
CA ASN A 71 37.63 -23.55 13.24
C ASN A 71 36.26 -24.16 12.88
N TYR A 72 35.23 -24.01 13.72
CA TYR A 72 33.87 -24.45 13.38
C TYR A 72 33.28 -23.55 12.30
N LYS A 73 32.97 -24.14 11.14
CA LYS A 73 32.47 -23.41 9.97
C LYS A 73 30.94 -23.54 9.78
N GLY A 74 30.23 -24.14 10.74
CA GLY A 74 28.79 -24.37 10.69
C GLY A 74 28.37 -25.51 9.76
N GLU A 75 27.06 -25.68 9.55
CA GLU A 75 26.54 -26.68 8.61
C GLU A 75 26.96 -26.34 7.17
N TRP A 76 27.68 -27.26 6.53
CA TRP A 76 28.12 -27.07 5.14
C TRP A 76 26.91 -27.04 4.20
N LYS A 77 26.87 -26.01 3.34
CA LYS A 77 25.94 -25.93 2.20
C LYS A 77 26.74 -25.86 0.91
N PRO A 78 26.39 -26.64 -0.12
CA PRO A 78 27.06 -26.59 -1.42
C PRO A 78 26.96 -25.19 -2.02
N LYS A 79 27.95 -24.81 -2.83
CA LYS A 79 27.88 -23.57 -3.62
C LYS A 79 26.69 -23.61 -4.57
N GLN A 80 26.00 -22.49 -4.68
CA GLN A 80 24.91 -22.32 -5.61
C GLN A 80 25.43 -21.90 -6.99
N ILE A 81 25.18 -22.71 -8.02
CA ILE A 81 25.51 -22.42 -9.42
C ILE A 81 24.25 -22.03 -10.18
N LYS A 82 24.41 -21.18 -11.20
CA LYS A 82 23.30 -20.82 -12.10
C LYS A 82 22.83 -22.06 -12.84
N ASN A 83 21.54 -22.36 -12.73
CA ASN A 83 20.94 -23.50 -13.39
C ASN A 83 20.88 -23.28 -14.91
N PRO A 84 21.56 -24.08 -15.73
CA PRO A 84 21.50 -23.96 -17.20
C PRO A 84 20.11 -24.25 -17.76
N ASN A 85 19.26 -24.99 -17.03
CA ASN A 85 17.91 -25.34 -17.41
C ASN A 85 16.85 -24.36 -16.89
N TYR A 86 17.25 -23.26 -16.25
CA TYR A 86 16.32 -22.26 -15.75
C TYR A 86 15.54 -21.61 -16.92
N LYS A 87 14.23 -21.86 -16.97
CA LYS A 87 13.34 -21.32 -18.01
C LYS A 87 12.62 -20.04 -17.59
N GLY A 88 12.87 -19.54 -16.37
CA GLY A 88 12.17 -18.38 -15.82
C GLY A 88 10.94 -18.78 -15.02
N LYS A 89 10.26 -17.81 -14.39
CA LYS A 89 8.95 -18.07 -13.77
C LYS A 89 7.93 -18.34 -14.87
N TRP A 90 7.21 -19.46 -14.79
CA TRP A 90 6.18 -19.79 -15.76
C TRP A 90 5.05 -18.74 -15.71
N ILE A 91 4.77 -18.12 -16.86
CA ILE A 91 3.67 -17.18 -17.03
C ILE A 91 2.56 -17.94 -17.75
N HIS A 92 1.39 -17.98 -17.13
CA HIS A 92 0.23 -18.63 -17.70
C HIS A 92 -0.20 -17.89 -18.97
N PRO A 93 -0.34 -18.58 -20.12
CA PRO A 93 -0.71 -17.92 -21.37
C PRO A 93 -2.12 -17.32 -21.25
N GLU A 94 -2.27 -16.15 -21.87
CA GLU A 94 -3.53 -15.44 -22.01
C GLU A 94 -4.07 -15.67 -23.41
N ILE A 95 -5.29 -16.16 -23.51
CA ILE A 95 -6.03 -16.39 -24.76
C ILE A 95 -7.14 -15.37 -24.89
N ASP A 96 -7.56 -15.11 -26.13
CA ASP A 96 -8.74 -14.27 -26.37
C ASP A 96 -9.97 -14.94 -25.78
N ASN A 97 -10.77 -14.16 -25.06
CA ASN A 97 -11.95 -14.67 -24.39
C ASN A 97 -13.07 -14.94 -25.43
N PRO A 98 -13.53 -16.18 -25.60
CA PRO A 98 -14.60 -16.50 -26.55
C PRO A 98 -15.93 -15.81 -26.19
N ASP A 99 -16.13 -15.46 -24.92
CA ASP A 99 -17.32 -14.75 -24.45
C ASP A 99 -17.21 -13.22 -24.60
N TYR A 100 -16.04 -12.70 -24.99
CA TYR A 100 -15.89 -11.27 -25.26
C TYR A 100 -16.52 -10.91 -26.61
N LYS A 101 -17.54 -10.06 -26.56
CA LYS A 101 -18.16 -9.45 -27.74
C LYS A 101 -18.20 -7.94 -27.55
N VAL A 102 -17.85 -7.21 -28.60
CA VAL A 102 -18.03 -5.77 -28.64
C VAL A 102 -19.53 -5.52 -28.80
N ASP A 103 -20.10 -4.78 -27.84
CA ASP A 103 -21.50 -4.36 -27.86
C ASP A 103 -21.53 -2.83 -27.96
N ASP A 104 -21.88 -2.34 -29.14
CA ASP A 104 -21.99 -0.91 -29.43
C ASP A 104 -23.31 -0.32 -28.92
N GLU A 105 -24.31 -1.14 -28.57
CA GLU A 105 -25.63 -0.71 -28.11
C GLU A 105 -25.73 -0.62 -26.58
N LEU A 106 -24.64 -0.92 -25.87
CA LEU A 106 -24.58 -0.95 -24.41
C LEU A 106 -24.97 0.38 -23.72
N TYR A 107 -24.82 1.51 -24.42
CA TYR A 107 -25.23 2.83 -23.95
C TYR A 107 -26.75 3.06 -24.07
N MET A 108 -27.44 2.26 -24.88
CA MET A 108 -28.83 2.45 -25.22
C MET A 108 -29.73 1.96 -24.07
N ARG A 109 -30.77 2.74 -23.81
CA ARG A 109 -31.89 2.37 -22.94
C ARG A 109 -33.17 2.68 -23.72
N GLU A 110 -34.12 1.76 -23.69
CA GLU A 110 -35.37 1.89 -24.45
C GLU A 110 -36.24 3.05 -23.94
N ASP A 111 -36.31 3.23 -22.63
CA ASP A 111 -37.02 4.32 -21.97
C ASP A 111 -36.33 4.68 -20.64
N TRP A 112 -36.32 5.97 -20.32
CA TRP A 112 -35.71 6.53 -19.11
C TRP A 112 -36.76 6.86 -18.05
N GLY A 113 -38.02 7.09 -18.43
CA GLY A 113 -39.17 7.29 -17.55
C GLY A 113 -39.13 8.53 -16.66
N SER A 114 -38.27 8.56 -15.65
CA SER A 114 -38.25 9.57 -14.59
C SER A 114 -36.83 9.94 -14.14
N VAL A 115 -36.63 11.21 -13.79
CA VAL A 115 -35.40 11.69 -13.14
C VAL A 115 -35.60 11.71 -11.63
N GLY A 116 -34.77 10.96 -10.90
CA GLY A 116 -34.79 10.92 -9.43
C GLY A 116 -33.47 11.40 -8.85
N ILE A 117 -33.53 12.15 -7.75
CA ILE A 117 -32.37 12.55 -6.96
C ILE A 117 -32.48 11.83 -5.61
N ASP A 118 -31.75 10.73 -5.46
CA ASP A 118 -31.62 10.00 -4.20
C ASP A 118 -30.18 10.12 -3.70
N ILE A 119 -29.99 10.83 -2.58
CA ILE A 119 -28.66 11.10 -2.01
C ILE A 119 -28.68 10.98 -0.49
N TRP A 120 -27.54 10.56 0.07
CA TRP A 120 -27.27 10.65 1.50
C TRP A 120 -26.43 11.89 1.81
N GLN A 121 -26.90 12.75 2.72
CA GLN A 121 -26.15 13.93 3.18
C GLN A 121 -26.04 13.97 4.71
N VAL A 122 -24.84 14.25 5.21
CA VAL A 122 -24.60 14.44 6.66
C VAL A 122 -24.88 15.89 7.06
N LYS A 123 -24.50 16.86 6.22
CA LYS A 123 -24.76 18.29 6.41
C LYS A 123 -25.60 18.81 5.24
N SER A 124 -26.75 19.39 5.55
CA SER A 124 -27.62 20.02 4.55
C SER A 124 -27.05 21.33 4.02
N GLY A 125 -27.45 21.71 2.81
CA GLY A 125 -27.08 23.00 2.19
C GLY A 125 -26.88 22.93 0.68
N THR A 126 -26.86 21.73 0.09
CA THR A 126 -26.77 21.54 -1.35
C THR A 126 -28.06 21.98 -2.04
N ILE A 127 -27.93 22.78 -3.09
CA ILE A 127 -29.04 23.22 -3.95
C ILE A 127 -28.81 22.62 -5.33
N PHE A 128 -29.83 21.94 -5.87
CA PHE A 128 -29.86 21.44 -7.24
C PHE A 128 -30.83 22.31 -8.05
N ASP A 129 -30.37 22.83 -9.18
CA ASP A 129 -31.16 23.66 -10.09
C ASP A 129 -30.64 23.48 -11.53
N ASN A 130 -31.40 23.95 -12.52
CA ASN A 130 -31.05 23.91 -13.95
C ASN A 130 -30.87 22.48 -14.50
N ILE A 131 -31.76 21.56 -14.11
CA ILE A 131 -31.75 20.18 -14.59
C ILE A 131 -32.27 20.14 -16.03
N ILE A 132 -31.43 19.71 -16.98
CA ILE A 132 -31.76 19.55 -18.39
C ILE A 132 -31.47 18.11 -18.85
N VAL A 133 -32.37 17.54 -19.66
CA VAL A 133 -32.20 16.24 -20.34
C VAL A 133 -32.45 16.48 -21.83
N THR A 134 -31.40 16.36 -22.64
CA THR A 134 -31.45 16.59 -24.11
C THR A 134 -30.50 15.61 -24.82
N ASP A 135 -30.76 15.35 -26.09
CA ASP A 135 -29.91 14.58 -27.01
C ASP A 135 -28.88 15.45 -27.75
N SER A 136 -28.96 16.78 -27.59
CA SER A 136 -28.10 17.75 -28.27
C SER A 136 -27.05 18.36 -27.34
N ILE A 137 -25.78 18.15 -27.70
CA ILE A 137 -24.65 18.76 -26.98
C ILE A 137 -24.70 20.29 -27.09
N ASP A 138 -25.16 20.82 -28.22
CA ASP A 138 -25.20 22.27 -28.44
C ASP A 138 -26.32 22.93 -27.64
N GLU A 139 -27.47 22.26 -27.47
CA GLU A 139 -28.56 22.73 -26.60
C GLU A 139 -28.11 22.74 -25.14
N ALA A 140 -27.47 21.66 -24.67
CA ALA A 140 -26.96 21.58 -23.30
C ALA A 140 -25.94 22.70 -23.01
N LYS A 141 -25.04 23.00 -23.97
CA LYS A 141 -24.08 24.11 -23.86
C LYS A 141 -24.76 25.47 -23.89
N ALA A 142 -25.75 25.67 -24.76
CA ALA A 142 -26.50 26.92 -24.82
C ALA A 142 -27.23 27.18 -23.51
N HIS A 143 -27.88 26.17 -22.94
CA HIS A 143 -28.53 26.25 -21.64
C HIS A 143 -27.54 26.61 -20.53
N ALA A 144 -26.39 25.93 -20.46
CA ALA A 144 -25.35 26.23 -19.47
C ALA A 144 -24.79 27.65 -19.60
N LYS A 145 -24.66 28.16 -20.83
CA LYS A 145 -24.22 29.52 -21.10
C LYS A 145 -25.25 30.57 -20.69
N GLU A 146 -26.53 30.25 -20.80
CA GLU A 146 -27.62 31.15 -20.41
C GLU A 146 -27.84 31.16 -18.89
N THR A 147 -27.72 29.99 -18.23
CA THR A 147 -28.08 29.83 -16.82
C THR A 147 -26.85 29.83 -15.90
N PHE A 148 -25.98 28.84 -16.03
CA PHE A 148 -24.86 28.59 -15.11
C PHE A 148 -23.72 29.60 -15.25
N GLU A 149 -23.26 29.90 -16.47
CA GLU A 149 -22.11 30.79 -16.69
C GLU A 149 -22.29 32.19 -16.07
N PRO A 150 -23.40 32.92 -16.28
CA PRO A 150 -23.59 34.23 -15.66
C PRO A 150 -23.75 34.13 -14.14
N LEU A 151 -24.43 33.09 -13.66
CA LEU A 151 -24.67 32.88 -12.24
C LEU A 151 -23.36 32.58 -11.51
N ARG A 152 -22.49 31.73 -12.06
CA ARG A 152 -21.20 31.34 -11.48
C ARG A 152 -20.34 32.56 -11.13
N ASP A 153 -20.21 33.49 -12.06
CA ASP A 153 -19.34 34.65 -11.86
C ASP A 153 -19.96 35.66 -10.87
N ALA A 154 -21.29 35.81 -10.90
CA ALA A 154 -22.02 36.64 -9.95
C ALA A 154 -21.99 36.06 -8.52
N GLU A 155 -22.25 34.77 -8.36
CA GLU A 155 -22.22 34.06 -7.08
C GLU A 155 -20.83 34.07 -6.48
N LYS A 156 -19.79 33.81 -7.28
CA LYS A 156 -18.40 33.89 -6.81
C LYS A 156 -18.09 35.25 -6.22
N LYS A 157 -18.48 36.34 -6.91
CA LYS A 157 -18.26 37.70 -6.41
C LYS A 157 -19.04 37.99 -5.13
N GLN A 158 -20.29 37.55 -5.05
CA GLN A 158 -21.10 37.70 -3.83
C GLN A 158 -20.50 36.92 -2.66
N LYS A 159 -20.02 35.70 -2.91
CA LYS A 159 -19.37 34.86 -1.91
C LYS A 159 -18.07 35.48 -1.39
N GLU A 160 -17.21 35.95 -2.28
CA GLU A 160 -15.97 36.65 -1.91
C GLU A 160 -16.25 37.91 -1.08
N ALA A 161 -17.29 38.69 -1.43
CA ALA A 161 -17.70 39.86 -0.66
C ALA A 161 -18.23 39.49 0.73
N ALA A 162 -19.06 38.45 0.83
CA ALA A 162 -19.60 37.96 2.09
C ALA A 162 -18.51 37.39 3.00
N ASP A 163 -17.56 36.63 2.44
CA ASP A 163 -16.44 36.05 3.19
C ASP A 163 -15.50 37.15 3.74
N GLU A 164 -15.25 38.21 2.96
CA GLU A 164 -14.48 39.36 3.41
C GLU A 164 -15.20 40.16 4.52
N GLU A 165 -16.53 40.32 4.42
CA GLU A 165 -17.32 40.95 5.48
C GLU A 165 -17.34 40.11 6.77
N GLU A 166 -17.51 38.80 6.66
CA GLU A 166 -17.48 37.87 7.78
C GLU A 166 -16.11 37.87 8.45
N ARG A 167 -15.03 37.90 7.66
CA ARG A 167 -13.65 38.01 8.15
C ARG A 167 -13.44 39.29 8.96
N LYS A 168 -13.91 40.43 8.47
CA LYS A 168 -13.82 41.71 9.19
C LYS A 168 -14.61 41.69 10.50
N LYS A 169 -15.83 41.14 10.49
CA LYS A 169 -16.63 41.00 11.71
C LYS A 169 -15.93 40.12 12.74
N PHE A 170 -15.35 38.99 12.30
CA PHE A 170 -14.60 38.10 13.17
C PHE A 170 -13.36 38.77 13.76
N GLU A 171 -12.58 39.50 12.95
CA GLU A 171 -11.41 40.26 13.40
C GLU A 171 -11.80 41.36 14.41
N GLU A 172 -12.91 42.06 14.19
CA GLU A 172 -13.43 43.07 15.13
C GLU A 172 -13.92 42.45 16.45
N GLU A 173 -14.66 41.33 16.40
CA GLU A 173 -15.10 40.61 17.59
C GLU A 173 -13.93 40.03 18.38
N GLU A 174 -12.92 39.46 17.71
CA GLU A 174 -11.72 38.95 18.35
C GLU A 174 -10.93 40.08 19.04
N LYS A 175 -10.82 41.25 18.39
CA LYS A 175 -10.16 42.41 18.99
C LYS A 175 -10.91 42.89 20.23
N LYS A 176 -12.24 43.03 20.17
CA LYS A 176 -13.07 43.40 21.33
C LYS A 176 -12.91 42.40 22.47
N ARG A 177 -12.90 41.10 22.16
CA ARG A 177 -12.71 40.04 23.16
C ARG A 177 -11.33 40.11 23.82
N LYS A 178 -10.26 40.36 23.06
CA LYS A 178 -8.91 40.54 23.62
C LYS A 178 -8.82 41.78 24.52
N GLU A 179 -9.42 42.90 24.11
CA GLU A 179 -9.48 44.11 24.92
C GLU A 179 -10.25 43.88 26.24
N GLU A 180 -11.36 43.13 26.19
CA GLU A 180 -12.12 42.76 27.38
C GLU A 180 -11.34 41.81 28.31
N GLU A 181 -10.65 40.80 27.76
CA GLU A 181 -9.78 39.90 28.54
C GLU A 181 -8.60 40.64 29.19
N GLU A 182 -7.99 41.62 28.50
CA GLU A 182 -6.94 42.46 29.09
C GLU A 182 -7.48 43.37 30.21
N SER A 183 -8.69 43.90 30.05
CA SER A 183 -9.31 44.74 31.09
C SER A 183 -9.60 43.94 32.36
N LYS A 184 -10.14 42.72 32.23
CA LYS A 184 -10.42 41.82 33.37
C LYS A 184 -9.14 41.40 34.10
N LYS A 185 -8.05 41.10 33.38
CA LYS A 185 -6.75 40.80 34.02
C LYS A 185 -6.19 41.97 34.81
N LYS A 186 -6.36 43.21 34.30
CA LYS A 186 -5.91 44.42 35.00
C LYS A 186 -6.72 44.75 36.24
N ASP A 187 -7.96 44.27 36.32
CA ASP A 187 -8.81 44.42 37.50
C ASP A 187 -8.57 43.31 38.53
N GLU A 188 -8.26 42.06 38.11
CA GLU A 188 -7.82 40.98 39.02
C GLU A 188 -6.45 41.23 39.68
N ASP A 189 -5.52 41.94 39.02
CA ASP A 189 -4.21 42.31 39.60
C ASP A 189 -4.28 43.47 40.63
N LYS A 190 -5.47 44.04 40.87
CA LYS A 190 -5.67 45.22 41.75
C LYS A 190 -6.42 44.94 43.06
N ASP A 191 -6.90 43.72 43.27
CA ASP A 191 -7.46 43.21 44.55
C ASP A 191 -6.44 42.30 45.26
#